data_AF-A0A5J4Q995-F1
#
_entry.id   AF-A0A5J4Q995-F1
#
_cell.length_a   1.000
_cell.length_b   1.000
_cell.length_c   1.000
_cell.angle_alpha   90.00
_cell.angle_beta   90.00
_cell.angle_gamma   90.00
#
_symmetry.space_group_name_H-M   'P 1'
#
loop_
_entity.id
_entity.type
_entity.pdbx_description
1 polymer ?
#
loop_
_entity_poly.entity_id
_entity_poly.type
_entity_poly.pdbx_seq_one_letter_code
_entity_poly.pdbx_strand_id
1 'polypeptide(L)'
;MKKYGTIFWTVLSLIVTVACADDNEPNEPGKVKEYGEEWYAGGVNGTVFNATSNAYSQSMPAIDADPILYKQFMRGEQIFEKSFVSTEGMGYSGLGPVYIRKSCIACHPSYGGRSKRVDKFDTSDSRNGYLLMIYDPASPTLALASKYFTGMTQTKAVPPFKSPINESGINLEWLPYTDEYGNKYPDGTTYSLIYPKVTIAQDAILFEDFDMSKHAASIEGTIGIYGTGLLDAISDEDLRAQYQTEQDRGYASGIIGADIDETGLNPYYPGIHPGRFTYLCTRATLDNGPGSNAIWNITNVTRPDRQYHYITEEYAKVMSKDSEVQSALGKSEEEVLSYLMSKELTPEMTKEDYDAFMVWHRGLAVPAARNPDDKTVQRGKALFNDIGCTACHRPSWTTRSNYLPFPALSNQKIYPYTDLLRHDLDLKE
;
A
#
# COMPACT_ATOMS: atom_id res chain seq x y z
N MET A 1 72.38 -4.43 -46.04
CA MET A 1 72.51 -5.82 -45.54
C MET A 1 71.96 -5.87 -44.13
N LYS A 2 70.97 -6.74 -43.88
CA LYS A 2 70.50 -7.21 -42.55
C LYS A 2 69.88 -6.13 -41.63
N LYS A 3 68.81 -6.34 -40.86
CA LYS A 3 67.74 -7.35 -40.78
C LYS A 3 66.88 -6.91 -39.56
N TYR A 4 65.56 -7.03 -39.69
CA TYR A 4 64.55 -7.24 -38.62
C TYR A 4 64.09 -6.10 -37.69
N GLY A 5 62.76 -6.02 -37.57
CA GLY A 5 62.10 -5.84 -36.27
C GLY A 5 60.99 -4.78 -36.22
N THR A 6 59.89 -4.96 -36.95
CA THR A 6 58.67 -4.18 -36.76
C THR A 6 58.07 -4.52 -35.39
N ILE A 7 58.20 -3.61 -34.41
CA ILE A 7 57.59 -3.74 -33.08
C ILE A 7 56.16 -3.19 -33.18
N PHE A 8 55.18 -4.08 -33.11
CA PHE A 8 53.78 -3.75 -32.83
C PHE A 8 53.65 -3.44 -31.34
N TRP A 9 53.36 -2.19 -30.97
CA TRP A 9 52.93 -1.85 -29.61
C TRP A 9 51.40 -1.82 -29.57
N THR A 10 50.81 -2.87 -29.04
CA THR A 10 49.41 -2.92 -28.63
C THR A 10 49.27 -2.12 -27.34
N VAL A 11 48.58 -0.97 -27.40
CA VAL A 11 48.19 -0.22 -26.20
C VAL A 11 47.07 -0.99 -25.51
N LEU A 12 47.40 -1.68 -24.42
CA LEU A 12 46.43 -2.31 -23.52
C LEU A 12 45.96 -1.25 -22.52
N SER A 13 44.73 -0.73 -22.72
CA SER A 13 44.09 0.16 -21.76
C SER A 13 43.81 -0.59 -20.45
N LEU A 14 44.54 -0.25 -19.39
CA LEU A 14 44.23 -0.66 -18.02
C LEU A 14 42.99 0.11 -17.56
N ILE A 15 41.82 -0.55 -17.57
CA ILE A 15 40.66 -0.10 -16.81
C ILE A 15 40.90 -0.56 -15.36
N VAL A 16 41.27 0.39 -14.51
CA VAL A 16 41.31 0.15 -13.05
C VAL A 16 39.87 0.26 -12.55
N THR A 17 39.20 -0.88 -12.42
CA THR A 17 37.99 -0.98 -11.59
C THR A 17 38.42 -0.93 -10.13
N VAL A 18 38.25 0.22 -9.49
CA VAL A 18 38.20 0.29 -8.02
C VAL A 18 36.87 -0.33 -7.62
N ALA A 19 36.88 -1.64 -7.36
CA ALA A 19 35.81 -2.29 -6.64
C ALA A 19 35.95 -1.88 -5.16
N CYS A 20 34.88 -1.33 -4.59
CA CYS A 20 34.75 -1.21 -3.15
C CYS A 20 34.98 -2.61 -2.53
N ALA A 21 35.91 -2.71 -1.60
CA ALA A 21 36.04 -3.89 -0.76
C ALA A 21 34.81 -3.92 0.16
N ASP A 22 33.77 -4.64 -0.26
CA ASP A 22 32.84 -5.24 0.70
C ASP A 22 33.57 -6.43 1.32
N ASP A 23 33.59 -6.50 2.65
CA ASP A 23 34.05 -7.65 3.45
C ASP A 23 33.12 -8.86 3.27
N ASN A 24 32.95 -9.32 2.04
CA ASN A 24 32.29 -10.58 1.75
C ASN A 24 33.33 -11.70 1.90
N GLU A 25 33.45 -12.25 3.12
CA GLU A 25 33.98 -13.59 3.25
C GLU A 25 33.14 -14.54 2.36
N PRO A 26 33.76 -15.36 1.50
CA PRO A 26 33.02 -16.29 0.67
C PRO A 26 32.27 -17.28 1.57
N ASN A 27 30.95 -17.39 1.37
CA ASN A 27 30.12 -18.40 2.03
C ASN A 27 30.74 -19.80 1.83
N GLU A 28 31.26 -20.40 2.91
CA GLU A 28 31.66 -21.81 2.91
C GLU A 28 30.40 -22.68 2.68
N PRO A 29 30.38 -23.56 1.66
CA PRO A 29 29.25 -24.46 1.45
C PRO A 29 29.09 -25.39 2.65
N GLY A 30 27.98 -25.27 3.38
CA GLY A 30 27.60 -26.21 4.45
C GLY A 30 27.62 -25.67 5.89
N LYS A 31 28.04 -24.42 6.14
CA LYS A 31 27.77 -23.75 7.42
C LYS A 31 26.52 -22.88 7.29
N VAL A 32 25.48 -23.22 8.05
CA VAL A 32 24.35 -22.31 8.27
C VAL A 32 24.87 -21.17 9.13
N LYS A 33 24.90 -19.95 8.60
CA LYS A 33 25.20 -18.77 9.39
C LYS A 33 24.08 -18.58 10.41
N GLU A 34 24.40 -18.77 11.70
CA GLU A 34 23.48 -18.48 12.78
C GLU A 34 23.39 -16.96 12.95
N TYR A 35 22.19 -16.43 12.77
CA TYR A 35 21.92 -15.01 12.92
C TYR A 35 21.29 -14.74 14.29
N GLY A 36 21.68 -13.62 14.92
CA GLY A 36 20.99 -13.15 16.12
C GLY A 36 19.53 -12.77 15.83
N GLU A 37 18.70 -12.71 16.87
CA GLU A 37 17.26 -12.46 16.74
C GLU A 37 16.92 -11.18 15.95
N GLU A 38 17.73 -10.13 16.07
CA GLU A 38 17.51 -8.83 15.41
C GLU A 38 17.63 -8.89 13.88
N TRP A 39 18.26 -9.93 13.32
CA TRP A 39 18.29 -10.13 11.87
C TRP A 39 16.92 -10.52 11.32
N TYR A 40 16.10 -11.18 12.14
CA TYR A 40 14.79 -11.72 11.76
C TYR A 40 13.68 -10.66 11.90
N ALA A 41 13.70 -9.65 11.04
CA ALA A 41 12.75 -8.54 11.08
C ALA A 41 11.26 -8.98 11.04
N GLY A 42 10.94 -10.08 10.35
CA GLY A 42 9.61 -10.69 10.32
C GLY A 42 9.46 -11.92 11.23
N GLY A 43 10.38 -12.15 12.17
CA GLY A 43 10.49 -13.41 12.90
C GLY A 43 11.11 -14.53 12.06
N VAL A 44 11.42 -15.67 12.68
CA VAL A 44 12.08 -16.81 12.03
C VAL A 44 11.28 -17.31 10.83
N ASN A 45 9.96 -17.36 10.98
CA ASN A 45 9.07 -17.89 9.96
C ASN A 45 8.52 -16.83 8.99
N GLY A 46 8.84 -15.54 9.18
CA GLY A 46 8.39 -14.44 8.33
C GLY A 46 9.51 -13.67 7.63
N THR A 47 10.78 -14.02 7.90
CA THR A 47 11.94 -13.32 7.35
C THR A 47 12.58 -14.07 6.18
N VAL A 48 13.00 -13.34 5.15
CA VAL A 48 13.85 -13.86 4.06
C VAL A 48 15.18 -13.12 3.98
N PHE A 49 16.26 -13.85 3.69
CA PHE A 49 17.59 -13.29 3.48
C PHE A 49 17.83 -13.01 2.00
N ASN A 50 17.04 -12.07 1.45
CA ASN A 50 17.16 -11.61 0.07
C ASN A 50 17.21 -10.08 0.06
N ALA A 51 18.31 -9.52 -0.45
CA ALA A 51 18.52 -8.07 -0.57
C ALA A 51 18.50 -7.59 -2.02
N THR A 52 18.08 -8.43 -2.97
CA THR A 52 17.96 -8.08 -4.40
C THR A 52 16.73 -7.22 -4.66
N SER A 53 16.52 -6.83 -5.93
CA SER A 53 15.31 -6.10 -6.36
C SER A 53 14.00 -6.85 -6.11
N ASN A 54 14.06 -8.17 -5.86
CA ASN A 54 12.88 -9.02 -5.65
C ASN A 54 12.62 -9.29 -4.16
N ALA A 55 13.33 -8.63 -3.24
CA ALA A 55 13.23 -8.86 -1.80
C ALA A 55 11.79 -8.80 -1.26
N TYR A 56 10.94 -7.96 -1.85
CA TYR A 56 9.56 -7.72 -1.39
C TYR A 56 8.51 -8.62 -2.05
N SER A 57 8.88 -9.44 -3.04
CA SER A 57 7.97 -10.39 -3.70
C SER A 57 8.09 -11.80 -3.13
N GLN A 58 8.96 -12.01 -2.14
CA GLN A 58 9.23 -13.34 -1.61
C GLN A 58 8.09 -13.80 -0.72
N SER A 59 7.75 -15.09 -0.79
CA SER A 59 6.95 -15.77 0.21
C SER A 59 7.73 -15.95 1.51
N MET A 60 7.01 -15.96 2.63
CA MET A 60 7.58 -16.28 3.94
C MET A 60 7.99 -17.77 4.01
N PRO A 61 9.02 -18.11 4.82
CA PRO A 61 9.33 -19.52 5.12
C PRO A 61 8.13 -20.33 5.63
N ALA A 62 7.22 -19.70 6.39
CA ALA A 62 5.95 -20.31 6.82
C ALA A 62 5.07 -20.79 5.65
N ILE A 63 5.08 -20.07 4.53
CA ILE A 63 4.30 -20.37 3.34
C ILE A 63 5.00 -21.45 2.52
N ASP A 64 6.31 -21.33 2.33
CA ASP A 64 7.12 -22.28 1.55
C ASP A 64 7.12 -23.69 2.15
N ALA A 65 7.00 -23.80 3.47
CA ALA A 65 6.96 -25.07 4.18
C ALA A 65 5.67 -25.88 3.93
N ASP A 66 4.59 -25.26 3.45
CA ASP A 66 3.31 -25.92 3.15
C ASP A 66 3.01 -25.84 1.63
N PRO A 67 3.07 -26.96 0.89
CA PRO A 67 2.81 -26.97 -0.55
C PRO A 67 1.42 -26.44 -0.96
N ILE A 68 0.41 -26.58 -0.09
CA ILE A 68 -0.93 -26.06 -0.34
C ILE A 68 -0.92 -24.54 -0.21
N LEU A 69 -0.33 -24.00 0.86
CA LEU A 69 -0.20 -22.55 1.05
C LEU A 69 0.66 -21.91 -0.03
N TYR A 70 1.79 -22.51 -0.38
CA TYR A 70 2.64 -22.01 -1.47
C TYR A 70 1.89 -21.95 -2.81
N LYS A 71 1.10 -22.97 -3.14
CA LYS A 71 0.26 -22.94 -4.35
C LYS A 71 -0.77 -21.81 -4.30
N GLN A 72 -1.40 -21.58 -3.15
CA GLN A 72 -2.35 -20.47 -2.97
C GLN A 72 -1.65 -19.11 -3.05
N PHE A 73 -0.45 -18.99 -2.47
CA PHE A 73 0.39 -17.79 -2.57
C PHE A 73 0.68 -17.44 -4.03
N MET A 74 1.14 -18.40 -4.84
CA MET A 74 1.41 -18.16 -6.26
C MET A 74 0.14 -17.79 -7.05
N ARG A 75 -1.02 -18.35 -6.69
CA ARG A 75 -2.31 -17.97 -7.31
C ARG A 75 -2.71 -16.54 -6.92
N GLY A 76 -2.55 -16.18 -5.64
CA GLY A 76 -2.80 -14.84 -5.13
C GLY A 76 -1.89 -13.78 -5.75
N GLU A 77 -0.61 -14.12 -5.93
CA GLU A 77 0.37 -13.26 -6.61
C GLU A 77 -0.09 -12.90 -8.03
N GLN A 78 -0.61 -13.88 -8.78
CA GLN A 78 -1.14 -13.62 -10.12
C GLN A 78 -2.32 -12.64 -10.12
N ILE A 79 -3.16 -12.63 -9.06
CA ILE A 79 -4.26 -11.67 -8.92
C ILE A 79 -3.71 -10.26 -8.67
N PHE A 80 -2.65 -10.14 -7.89
CA PHE A 80 -2.01 -8.85 -7.62
C PHE A 80 -1.33 -8.25 -8.86
N GLU A 81 -0.65 -9.09 -9.65
CA GLU A 81 0.14 -8.65 -10.81
C GLU A 81 -0.71 -8.41 -12.07
N LYS A 82 -1.73 -9.24 -12.31
CA LYS A 82 -2.50 -9.18 -13.56
C LYS A 82 -3.52 -8.05 -13.54
N SER A 83 -3.87 -7.61 -14.75
CA SER A 83 -4.92 -6.60 -14.93
C SER A 83 -6.28 -7.26 -15.02
N PHE A 84 -7.24 -6.70 -14.29
CA PHE A 84 -8.65 -6.94 -14.48
C PHE A 84 -9.13 -6.32 -15.81
N VAL A 85 -10.14 -6.95 -16.42
CA VAL A 85 -10.70 -6.55 -17.72
C VAL A 85 -12.22 -6.46 -17.63
N SER A 86 -12.83 -5.54 -18.38
CA SER A 86 -14.29 -5.35 -18.40
C SER A 86 -15.06 -6.38 -19.23
N THR A 87 -14.36 -7.31 -19.88
CA THR A 87 -15.00 -8.35 -20.68
C THR A 87 -15.41 -9.51 -19.78
N GLU A 88 -16.73 -9.77 -19.70
CA GLU A 88 -17.28 -10.90 -18.96
C GLU A 88 -16.74 -12.25 -19.48
N GLY A 89 -16.57 -13.22 -18.57
CA GLY A 89 -16.15 -14.59 -18.90
C GLY A 89 -14.66 -14.76 -19.21
N MET A 90 -13.88 -13.67 -19.21
CA MET A 90 -12.41 -13.72 -19.27
C MET A 90 -11.82 -13.93 -17.88
N GLY A 91 -10.61 -14.51 -17.79
CA GLY A 91 -9.88 -14.54 -16.52
C GLY A 91 -9.61 -13.12 -16.02
N TYR A 92 -9.89 -12.86 -14.74
CA TYR A 92 -9.85 -11.52 -14.14
C TYR A 92 -10.87 -10.54 -14.74
N SER A 93 -12.07 -11.02 -15.10
CA SER A 93 -13.18 -10.14 -15.51
C SER A 93 -13.70 -9.30 -14.34
N GLY A 94 -14.14 -8.07 -14.61
CA GLY A 94 -14.81 -7.17 -13.70
C GLY A 94 -14.52 -5.71 -14.01
N LEU A 95 -14.40 -4.87 -13.00
CA LEU A 95 -14.11 -3.42 -13.02
C LEU A 95 -15.28 -2.49 -12.68
N GLY A 96 -16.49 -3.04 -12.50
CA GLY A 96 -17.69 -2.26 -12.24
C GLY A 96 -17.92 -1.12 -13.26
N PRO A 97 -18.73 -0.12 -12.92
CA PRO A 97 -18.95 1.04 -13.78
C PRO A 97 -17.74 1.98 -13.83
N VAL A 98 -16.96 2.05 -12.74
CA VAL A 98 -15.81 2.93 -12.56
C VAL A 98 -14.71 2.25 -11.77
N TYR A 99 -13.47 2.64 -12.02
CA TYR A 99 -12.29 2.12 -11.33
C TYR A 99 -11.21 3.21 -11.24
N ILE A 100 -10.16 2.96 -10.47
CA ILE A 100 -8.94 3.76 -10.44
C ILE A 100 -7.84 3.06 -11.25
N ARG A 101 -7.60 1.77 -10.95
CA ARG A 101 -6.60 0.95 -11.64
C ARG A 101 -7.14 -0.42 -11.97
N LYS A 102 -6.53 -1.04 -12.98
CA LYS A 102 -6.83 -2.42 -13.39
C LYS A 102 -5.99 -3.45 -12.67
N SER A 103 -4.88 -3.08 -12.04
CA SER A 103 -4.04 -4.02 -11.29
C SER A 103 -3.47 -3.36 -10.05
N CYS A 104 -3.17 -4.17 -9.03
CA CYS A 104 -2.58 -3.68 -7.79
C CYS A 104 -1.11 -3.29 -8.01
N ILE A 105 -0.36 -4.07 -8.81
CA ILE A 105 1.05 -3.80 -9.10
C ILE A 105 1.30 -2.47 -9.83
N ALA A 106 0.31 -1.94 -10.57
CA ALA A 106 0.41 -0.62 -11.20
C ALA A 106 0.57 0.50 -10.17
N CYS A 107 -0.01 0.31 -8.99
CA CYS A 107 0.14 1.20 -7.84
C CYS A 107 1.29 0.77 -6.92
N HIS A 108 1.56 -0.52 -6.81
CA HIS A 108 2.54 -1.11 -5.88
C HIS A 108 3.69 -1.80 -6.64
N PRO A 109 4.51 -1.05 -7.40
CA PRO A 109 5.52 -1.62 -8.27
C PRO A 109 6.54 -2.42 -7.46
N SER A 110 6.84 -3.64 -7.91
CA SER A 110 7.80 -4.53 -7.23
C SER A 110 7.49 -4.75 -5.74
N TYR A 111 6.22 -4.68 -5.32
CA TYR A 111 5.69 -5.03 -3.99
C TYR A 111 6.14 -4.11 -2.83
N GLY A 112 7.37 -3.58 -2.86
CA GLY A 112 7.87 -2.60 -1.90
C GLY A 112 8.10 -1.21 -2.49
N GLY A 113 7.87 -1.03 -3.79
CA GLY A 113 8.01 0.26 -4.45
C GLY A 113 6.93 1.23 -4.00
N ARG A 114 7.37 2.36 -3.47
CA ARG A 114 6.53 3.55 -3.30
C ARG A 114 6.18 4.13 -4.67
N SER A 115 5.11 4.90 -4.76
CA SER A 115 4.80 5.63 -5.99
C SER A 115 6.02 6.44 -6.46
N LYS A 116 6.32 6.36 -7.75
CA LYS A 116 7.32 7.25 -8.33
C LYS A 116 6.70 8.63 -8.52
N ARG A 117 7.49 9.67 -8.29
CA ARG A 117 7.09 11.03 -8.62
C ARG A 117 6.73 11.09 -10.11
N VAL A 118 5.56 11.66 -10.40
CA VAL A 118 5.09 11.93 -11.77
C VAL A 118 4.81 13.41 -11.93
N ASP A 119 4.97 13.91 -13.15
CA ASP A 119 4.73 15.33 -13.47
C ASP A 119 3.28 15.57 -13.94
N LYS A 120 2.50 14.49 -14.11
CA LYS A 120 1.08 14.54 -14.50
C LYS A 120 0.32 13.45 -13.75
N PHE A 121 -0.87 13.79 -13.27
CA PHE A 121 -1.81 12.81 -12.77
C PHE A 121 -2.46 12.07 -13.95
N ASP A 122 -2.02 10.85 -14.22
CA ASP A 122 -2.55 9.99 -15.27
C ASP A 122 -2.57 8.56 -14.78
N THR A 123 -3.76 7.98 -14.57
CA THR A 123 -3.83 6.62 -14.02
C THR A 123 -3.59 5.52 -15.07
N SER A 124 -3.38 5.88 -16.33
CA SER A 124 -2.90 4.94 -17.35
C SER A 124 -1.37 4.75 -17.32
N ASP A 125 -0.62 5.71 -16.73
CA ASP A 125 0.81 5.60 -16.53
C ASP A 125 1.11 4.61 -15.38
N SER A 126 1.87 3.56 -15.66
CA SER A 126 2.28 2.55 -14.66
C SER A 126 3.25 3.09 -13.60
N ARG A 127 3.78 4.31 -13.77
CA ARG A 127 4.61 4.98 -12.77
C ARG A 127 3.79 5.75 -11.73
N ASN A 128 2.55 6.11 -12.05
CA ASN A 128 1.69 6.91 -11.19
C ASN A 128 1.03 6.04 -10.10
N GLY A 129 1.67 5.89 -8.95
CA GLY A 129 1.06 5.21 -7.80
C GLY A 129 0.19 6.10 -6.92
N TYR A 130 -0.25 7.27 -7.39
CA TYR A 130 -0.99 8.22 -6.55
C TYR A 130 -2.50 7.98 -6.56
N LEU A 131 -3.12 8.04 -5.39
CA LEU A 131 -4.57 8.21 -5.22
C LEU A 131 -4.92 9.68 -5.18
N LEU A 132 -6.10 10.04 -5.69
CA LEU A 132 -6.65 11.39 -5.61
C LEU A 132 -7.69 11.47 -4.48
N MET A 133 -7.58 12.50 -3.65
CA MET A 133 -8.59 12.85 -2.66
C MET A 133 -9.13 14.26 -2.92
N ILE A 134 -10.44 14.42 -2.79
CA ILE A 134 -11.12 15.71 -2.81
C ILE A 134 -11.77 15.92 -1.45
N TYR A 135 -11.49 17.07 -0.84
CA TYR A 135 -11.91 17.39 0.51
C TYR A 135 -12.40 18.84 0.63
N ASP A 136 -13.19 19.09 1.67
CA ASP A 136 -13.58 20.44 2.09
C ASP A 136 -12.49 21.02 3.00
N PRO A 137 -11.80 22.11 2.63
CA PRO A 137 -10.80 22.76 3.47
C PRO A 137 -11.32 23.23 4.83
N ALA A 138 -12.63 23.49 4.96
CA ALA A 138 -13.25 23.87 6.24
C ALA A 138 -13.47 22.67 7.18
N SER A 139 -13.39 21.45 6.65
CA SER A 139 -13.50 20.19 7.40
C SER A 139 -12.52 19.16 6.82
N PRO A 140 -11.20 19.35 7.00
CA PRO A 140 -10.16 18.51 6.41
C PRO A 140 -10.07 17.11 7.03
N THR A 141 -10.96 16.76 7.96
CA THR A 141 -11.13 15.36 8.34
C THR A 141 -11.46 14.55 7.08
N LEU A 142 -11.05 13.28 7.02
CA LEU A 142 -11.26 12.35 5.89
C LEU A 142 -12.74 12.17 5.43
N ALA A 143 -13.67 12.99 5.93
CA ALA A 143 -14.96 13.27 5.31
C ALA A 143 -14.73 13.96 3.95
N LEU A 144 -14.48 13.10 2.97
CA LEU A 144 -14.51 13.40 1.55
C LEU A 144 -15.77 14.20 1.19
N ALA A 145 -15.79 14.81 0.00
CA ALA A 145 -17.02 15.19 -0.67
C ALA A 145 -17.89 13.94 -1.00
N SER A 146 -18.31 13.22 0.03
CA SER A 146 -18.75 11.82 0.05
C SER A 146 -20.08 11.61 -0.67
N LYS A 147 -20.86 12.69 -0.81
CA LYS A 147 -22.03 12.71 -1.69
C LYS A 147 -21.62 12.38 -3.13
N TYR A 148 -20.55 12.99 -3.61
CA TYR A 148 -20.14 12.97 -5.02
C TYR A 148 -19.06 11.92 -5.29
N PHE A 149 -18.01 11.92 -4.48
CA PHE A 149 -16.85 11.05 -4.65
C PHE A 149 -16.77 9.99 -3.56
N THR A 150 -16.32 8.80 -3.93
CA THR A 150 -16.03 7.75 -2.96
C THR A 150 -14.72 8.03 -2.22
N GLY A 151 -14.45 7.27 -1.15
CA GLY A 151 -13.25 7.45 -0.33
C GLY A 151 -11.92 7.20 -1.00
N MET A 152 -11.94 6.54 -2.16
CA MET A 152 -10.85 6.57 -3.11
C MET A 152 -11.44 7.05 -4.43
N THR A 153 -11.10 8.28 -4.83
CA THR A 153 -11.77 8.94 -5.96
C THR A 153 -11.57 8.17 -7.26
N GLN A 154 -12.67 7.69 -7.85
CA GLN A 154 -12.64 6.94 -9.10
C GLN A 154 -12.47 7.89 -10.30
N THR A 155 -11.54 7.58 -11.20
CA THR A 155 -11.18 8.48 -12.33
C THR A 155 -11.23 7.80 -13.70
N LYS A 156 -11.49 6.49 -13.75
CA LYS A 156 -11.77 5.74 -14.98
C LYS A 156 -13.18 5.18 -14.96
N ALA A 157 -13.71 4.91 -16.15
CA ALA A 157 -15.01 4.28 -16.33
C ALA A 157 -14.92 3.14 -17.36
N VAL A 158 -15.83 2.18 -17.21
CA VAL A 158 -16.08 1.14 -18.21
C VAL A 158 -17.23 1.63 -19.10
N PRO A 159 -17.09 1.66 -20.44
CA PRO A 159 -18.20 2.01 -21.30
C PRO A 159 -19.44 1.13 -21.04
N PRO A 160 -20.66 1.69 -21.03
CA PRO A 160 -21.01 3.05 -21.46
C PRO A 160 -20.94 4.12 -20.36
N PHE A 161 -20.50 3.79 -19.14
CA PHE A 161 -20.43 4.73 -18.04
C PHE A 161 -19.34 5.79 -18.23
N LYS A 162 -19.46 6.91 -17.49
CA LYS A 162 -18.59 8.10 -17.61
C LYS A 162 -17.77 8.29 -16.34
N SER A 163 -16.52 8.73 -16.47
CA SER A 163 -15.65 8.96 -15.31
C SER A 163 -16.20 10.10 -14.44
N PRO A 164 -16.23 9.97 -13.09
CA PRO A 164 -16.62 11.06 -12.20
C PRO A 164 -15.74 12.30 -12.35
N ILE A 165 -14.47 12.09 -12.72
CA ILE A 165 -13.50 13.15 -13.00
C ILE A 165 -12.72 12.78 -14.26
N ASN A 166 -12.65 13.71 -15.20
CA ASN A 166 -11.76 13.61 -16.35
C ASN A 166 -10.33 13.98 -15.96
N GLU A 167 -9.41 13.01 -15.99
CA GLU A 167 -8.02 13.21 -15.58
C GLU A 167 -7.27 14.28 -16.36
N SER A 168 -7.70 14.62 -17.58
CA SER A 168 -7.08 15.70 -18.36
C SER A 168 -7.26 17.09 -17.72
N GLY A 169 -8.26 17.26 -16.85
CA GLY A 169 -8.44 18.48 -16.07
C GLY A 169 -7.79 18.45 -14.68
N ILE A 170 -7.06 17.39 -14.32
CA ILE A 170 -6.28 17.32 -13.09
C ILE A 170 -4.87 17.83 -13.37
N ASN A 171 -4.50 18.93 -12.72
CA ASN A 171 -3.17 19.52 -12.82
C ASN A 171 -2.35 19.22 -11.56
N LEU A 172 -1.11 18.79 -11.74
CA LEU A 172 -0.19 18.43 -10.66
C LEU A 172 1.09 19.24 -10.81
N GLU A 173 1.44 20.00 -9.78
CA GLU A 173 2.66 20.79 -9.71
C GLU A 173 3.47 20.42 -8.46
N TRP A 174 4.80 20.27 -8.60
CA TRP A 174 5.69 20.06 -7.46
C TRP A 174 6.35 21.37 -7.08
N LEU A 175 5.88 21.99 -6.01
CA LEU A 175 6.36 23.29 -5.56
C LEU A 175 7.54 23.11 -4.59
N PRO A 176 8.60 23.93 -4.70
CA PRO A 176 9.69 23.93 -3.72
C PRO A 176 9.20 24.48 -2.38
N TYR A 177 9.69 23.89 -1.29
CA TYR A 177 9.49 24.35 0.07
C TYR A 177 10.84 24.48 0.78
N THR A 178 11.05 25.61 1.45
CA THR A 178 12.16 25.81 2.38
C THR A 178 11.51 26.06 3.73
N ASP A 179 11.97 25.34 4.76
CA ASP A 179 11.39 25.53 6.08
C ASP A 179 11.71 26.91 6.66
N GLU A 180 10.91 27.28 7.65
CA GLU A 180 10.99 28.55 8.35
C GLU A 180 12.15 28.61 9.36
N TYR A 181 12.82 27.48 9.61
CA TYR A 181 13.85 27.35 10.65
C TYR A 181 15.25 27.74 10.16
N GLY A 182 15.44 27.89 8.84
CA GLY A 182 16.72 28.27 8.26
C GLY A 182 17.81 27.23 8.51
N ASN A 183 17.41 25.96 8.60
CA ASN A 183 18.29 24.85 8.94
C ASN A 183 19.42 24.69 7.91
N LYS A 184 20.64 24.46 8.41
CA LYS A 184 21.83 24.18 7.60
C LYS A 184 22.61 23.02 8.18
N TYR A 185 23.20 22.21 7.32
CA TYR A 185 24.20 21.24 7.75
C TYR A 185 25.46 21.96 8.26
N PRO A 186 26.32 21.29 9.06
CA PRO A 186 27.54 21.91 9.60
C PRO A 186 28.51 22.46 8.55
N ASP A 187 28.45 21.98 7.31
CA ASP A 187 29.23 22.47 6.17
C ASP A 187 28.60 23.70 5.46
N GLY A 188 27.47 24.19 5.97
CA GLY A 188 26.72 25.32 5.44
C GLY A 188 25.75 24.97 4.31
N THR A 189 25.67 23.71 3.89
CA THR A 189 24.69 23.28 2.87
C THR A 189 23.26 23.37 3.41
N THR A 190 22.33 23.75 2.53
CA THR A 190 20.89 23.84 2.82
C THR A 190 20.15 22.68 2.16
N TYR A 191 18.96 22.37 2.64
CA TYR A 191 18.03 21.47 1.95
C TYR A 191 16.80 22.23 1.44
N SER A 192 16.13 21.67 0.45
CA SER A 192 14.81 22.09 0.00
C SER A 192 13.91 20.87 -0.06
N LEU A 193 12.69 20.99 0.42
CA LEU A 193 11.64 20.01 0.23
C LEU A 193 10.85 20.35 -1.03
N ILE A 194 9.98 19.43 -1.45
CA ILE A 194 8.97 19.68 -2.47
C ILE A 194 7.63 19.16 -1.96
N TYR A 195 6.53 19.81 -2.35
CA TYR A 195 5.19 19.36 -2.02
C TYR A 195 4.30 19.37 -3.27
N PRO A 196 3.34 18.45 -3.38
CA PRO A 196 2.42 18.43 -4.50
C PRO A 196 1.32 19.46 -4.30
N LYS A 197 1.05 20.26 -5.33
CA LYS A 197 -0.15 21.07 -5.47
C LYS A 197 -1.03 20.46 -6.56
N VAL A 198 -2.27 20.16 -6.19
CA VAL A 198 -3.25 19.54 -7.09
C VAL A 198 -4.41 20.52 -7.29
N THR A 199 -4.77 20.76 -8.54
CA THR A 199 -5.96 21.54 -8.90
C THR A 199 -6.78 20.76 -9.92
N ILE A 200 -8.10 20.85 -9.84
CA ILE A 200 -9.02 20.17 -10.77
C ILE A 200 -9.88 21.22 -11.44
N ALA A 201 -9.92 21.20 -12.77
CA ALA A 201 -10.76 22.09 -13.55
C ALA A 201 -12.26 21.75 -13.31
N GLN A 202 -13.10 22.78 -13.19
CA GLN A 202 -14.53 22.60 -12.90
C GLN A 202 -15.26 21.78 -13.98
N ASP A 203 -14.88 21.95 -15.25
CA ASP A 203 -15.41 21.23 -16.40
C ASP A 203 -14.91 19.77 -16.50
N ALA A 204 -13.96 19.38 -15.66
CA ALA A 204 -13.53 18.00 -15.52
C ALA A 204 -14.44 17.18 -14.60
N ILE A 205 -15.28 17.83 -13.80
CA ILE A 205 -16.16 17.18 -12.82
C ILE A 205 -17.49 16.81 -13.48
N LEU A 206 -17.92 15.56 -13.29
CA LEU A 206 -19.18 15.03 -13.82
C LEU A 206 -20.42 15.68 -13.20
N PHE A 207 -20.32 16.13 -11.96
CA PHE A 207 -21.44 16.63 -11.15
C PHE A 207 -21.63 18.14 -11.35
N GLU A 208 -22.70 18.53 -12.04
CA GLU A 208 -22.97 19.94 -12.39
C GLU A 208 -23.14 20.88 -11.17
N ASP A 209 -23.66 20.35 -10.06
CA ASP A 209 -23.87 21.09 -8.81
C ASP A 209 -22.65 21.09 -7.89
N PHE A 210 -21.56 20.43 -8.28
CA PHE A 210 -20.31 20.41 -7.52
C PHE A 210 -19.48 21.67 -7.82
N ASP A 211 -18.96 22.30 -6.78
CA ASP A 211 -18.21 23.56 -6.89
C ASP A 211 -16.77 23.38 -6.42
N MET A 212 -15.83 23.21 -7.36
CA MET A 212 -14.40 23.07 -7.08
C MET A 212 -13.80 24.31 -6.41
N SER A 213 -14.42 25.49 -6.48
CA SER A 213 -13.90 26.69 -5.80
C SER A 213 -14.04 26.62 -4.27
N LYS A 214 -14.90 25.73 -3.77
CA LYS A 214 -15.13 25.47 -2.35
C LYS A 214 -14.40 24.23 -1.84
N HIS A 215 -13.67 23.53 -2.72
CA HIS A 215 -13.02 22.26 -2.39
C HIS A 215 -11.54 22.31 -2.76
N ALA A 216 -10.76 21.40 -2.18
CA ALA A 216 -9.37 21.20 -2.50
C ALA A 216 -9.09 19.75 -2.86
N ALA A 217 -7.92 19.51 -3.45
CA ALA A 217 -7.46 18.18 -3.83
C ALA A 217 -6.07 17.89 -3.27
N SER A 218 -5.83 16.64 -2.93
CA SER A 218 -4.52 16.12 -2.52
C SER A 218 -4.26 14.78 -3.19
N ILE A 219 -2.98 14.38 -3.20
CA ILE A 219 -2.57 13.06 -3.65
C ILE A 219 -1.90 12.27 -2.54
N GLU A 220 -2.19 10.97 -2.49
CA GLU A 220 -1.57 10.03 -1.56
C GLU A 220 -0.74 9.02 -2.35
N GLY A 221 0.55 8.91 -2.03
CA GLY A 221 1.43 7.91 -2.64
C GLY A 221 1.22 6.54 -1.99
N THR A 222 1.04 5.52 -2.81
CA THR A 222 1.00 4.11 -2.40
C THR A 222 2.24 3.66 -1.64
N ILE A 223 2.01 2.75 -0.69
CA ILE A 223 2.99 2.16 0.21
C ILE A 223 3.42 0.76 -0.25
N GLY A 224 4.48 0.21 0.34
CA GLY A 224 4.82 -1.21 0.20
C GLY A 224 3.80 -2.11 0.90
N ILE A 225 3.66 -3.35 0.43
CA ILE A 225 2.64 -4.32 0.88
C ILE A 225 3.19 -5.50 1.68
N TYR A 226 4.52 -5.59 1.84
CA TYR A 226 5.18 -6.68 2.56
C TYR A 226 5.00 -6.57 4.08
N GLY A 227 4.92 -7.71 4.77
CA GLY A 227 4.86 -7.77 6.24
C GLY A 227 3.52 -7.40 6.88
N THR A 228 2.48 -7.04 6.12
CA THR A 228 1.16 -6.67 6.68
C THR A 228 0.50 -7.82 7.44
N GLY A 229 0.69 -9.07 7.00
CA GLY A 229 0.21 -10.26 7.71
C GLY A 229 0.78 -10.43 9.13
N LEU A 230 2.02 -9.97 9.36
CA LEU A 230 2.63 -10.01 10.68
C LEU A 230 2.05 -8.93 11.61
N LEU A 231 1.64 -7.79 11.07
CA LEU A 231 0.93 -6.75 11.81
C LEU A 231 -0.49 -7.19 12.19
N ASP A 232 -1.18 -7.90 11.29
CA ASP A 232 -2.48 -8.54 11.55
C ASP A 232 -2.38 -9.57 12.69
N ALA A 233 -1.22 -10.22 12.83
CA ALA A 233 -0.96 -11.21 13.86
C ALA A 233 -0.76 -10.63 15.29
N ILE A 234 -0.59 -9.31 15.46
CA ILE A 234 -0.53 -8.67 16.79
C ILE A 234 -1.92 -8.74 17.45
N SER A 235 -2.00 -9.16 18.71
CA SER A 235 -3.30 -9.33 19.39
C SER A 235 -3.95 -7.98 19.73
N ASP A 236 -5.27 -7.97 19.91
CA ASP A 236 -5.97 -6.74 20.34
C ASP A 236 -5.65 -6.39 21.79
N GLU A 237 -5.40 -7.40 22.62
CA GLU A 237 -4.95 -7.21 24.00
C GLU A 237 -3.61 -6.48 24.04
N ASP A 238 -2.64 -6.91 23.23
CA ASP A 238 -1.33 -6.25 23.15
C ASP A 238 -1.46 -4.82 22.63
N LEU A 239 -2.33 -4.56 21.64
CA LEU A 239 -2.56 -3.22 21.11
C LEU A 239 -3.18 -2.29 22.17
N ARG A 240 -4.16 -2.79 22.93
CA ARG A 240 -4.78 -2.02 24.04
C ARG A 240 -3.79 -1.79 25.19
N ALA A 241 -2.94 -2.78 25.50
CA ALA A 241 -1.89 -2.63 26.50
C ALA A 241 -0.84 -1.59 26.08
N GLN A 242 -0.46 -1.57 24.80
CA GLN A 242 0.41 -0.52 24.25
C GLN A 242 -0.23 0.86 24.39
N TYR A 243 -1.49 1.01 23.96
CA TYR A 243 -2.24 2.26 24.12
C TYR A 243 -2.26 2.75 25.57
N GLN A 244 -2.53 1.86 26.53
CA GLN A 244 -2.55 2.20 27.95
C GLN A 244 -1.18 2.66 28.46
N THR A 245 -0.11 1.99 28.03
CA THR A 245 1.27 2.35 28.40
C THR A 245 1.65 3.73 27.87
N GLU A 246 1.17 4.10 26.68
CA GLU A 246 1.49 5.39 26.08
C GLU A 246 0.81 6.58 26.73
N GLN A 247 -0.32 6.38 27.42
CA GLN A 247 -1.01 7.50 28.06
C GLN A 247 -0.16 8.16 29.15
N ASP A 248 0.80 7.44 29.71
CA ASP A 248 1.74 7.95 30.71
C ASP A 248 2.84 8.85 30.10
N ARG A 249 3.00 8.89 28.75
CA ARG A 249 4.05 9.66 28.05
C ARG A 249 3.82 11.17 28.04
N GLY A 250 2.57 11.61 28.10
CA GLY A 250 2.17 13.02 28.12
C GLY A 250 2.21 13.75 26.76
N TYR A 251 3.34 13.75 26.04
CA TYR A 251 3.46 14.39 24.72
C TYR A 251 3.22 13.39 23.57
N ALA A 252 2.49 13.85 22.54
CA ALA A 252 2.13 13.08 21.35
C ALA A 252 1.59 11.68 21.70
N SER A 253 0.83 11.53 22.80
CA SER A 253 0.30 10.24 23.26
C SER A 253 -0.53 9.57 22.16
N GLY A 254 -0.27 8.28 21.92
CA GLY A 254 -0.95 7.54 20.88
C GLY A 254 -2.45 7.41 21.15
N ILE A 255 -3.24 7.50 20.09
CA ILE A 255 -4.68 7.29 20.07
C ILE A 255 -4.94 5.94 19.41
N ILE A 256 -5.61 5.04 20.13
CA ILE A 256 -6.07 3.77 19.55
C ILE A 256 -7.23 4.02 18.58
N GLY A 257 -7.27 3.24 17.49
CA GLY A 257 -8.40 3.29 16.56
C GLY A 257 -9.71 2.90 17.23
N ALA A 258 -10.81 3.41 16.68
CA ALA A 258 -12.15 3.05 17.14
C ALA A 258 -12.40 1.54 16.98
N ASP A 259 -13.26 1.00 17.83
CA ASP A 259 -13.70 -0.39 17.75
C ASP A 259 -14.58 -0.61 16.51
N ILE A 260 -14.26 -1.62 15.71
CA ILE A 260 -14.89 -1.94 14.43
C ILE A 260 -15.42 -3.37 14.46
N ASP A 261 -16.67 -3.55 14.02
CA ASP A 261 -17.31 -4.85 13.91
C ASP A 261 -16.91 -5.55 12.59
N GLU A 262 -16.28 -6.72 12.74
CA GLU A 262 -15.77 -7.58 11.68
C GLU A 262 -16.56 -8.90 11.56
N THR A 263 -17.69 -9.06 12.26
CA THR A 263 -18.45 -10.32 12.38
C THR A 263 -18.82 -10.97 11.04
N GLY A 264 -19.03 -10.18 9.98
CA GLY A 264 -19.35 -10.67 8.64
C GLY A 264 -18.20 -10.57 7.62
N LEU A 265 -17.03 -10.06 8.03
CA LEU A 265 -15.95 -9.67 7.12
C LEU A 265 -14.66 -10.47 7.38
N ASN A 266 -14.42 -10.88 8.63
CA ASN A 266 -13.26 -11.67 9.01
C ASN A 266 -13.65 -13.10 9.41
N PRO A 267 -13.26 -14.14 8.63
CA PRO A 267 -13.61 -15.52 8.93
C PRO A 267 -12.78 -16.12 10.08
N TYR A 268 -11.64 -15.53 10.42
CA TYR A 268 -10.72 -16.03 11.46
C TYR A 268 -11.00 -15.40 12.82
N TYR A 269 -11.31 -14.11 12.83
CA TYR A 269 -11.56 -13.31 14.02
C TYR A 269 -12.84 -12.49 13.81
N PRO A 270 -14.02 -13.12 13.87
CA PRO A 270 -15.27 -12.37 13.88
C PRO A 270 -15.45 -11.66 15.22
N GLY A 271 -16.03 -10.46 15.19
CA GLY A 271 -16.33 -9.68 16.39
C GLY A 271 -15.79 -8.25 16.31
N ILE A 272 -15.65 -7.62 17.47
CA ILE A 272 -15.26 -6.22 17.59
C ILE A 272 -13.76 -6.12 17.88
N HIS A 273 -13.04 -5.38 17.04
CA HIS A 273 -11.60 -5.24 17.10
C HIS A 273 -11.19 -3.76 17.04
N PRO A 274 -10.15 -3.32 17.77
CA PRO A 274 -9.63 -1.96 17.67
C PRO A 274 -9.08 -1.70 16.27
N GLY A 275 -9.39 -0.53 15.73
CA GLY A 275 -8.82 -0.05 14.49
C GLY A 275 -7.29 0.03 14.54
N ARG A 276 -6.62 -0.46 13.50
CA ARG A 276 -5.15 -0.55 13.42
C ARG A 276 -4.57 -0.22 12.04
N PHE A 277 -5.34 -0.41 10.98
CA PHE A 277 -4.90 -0.19 9.60
C PHE A 277 -5.54 1.07 9.02
N THR A 278 -4.90 1.60 7.98
CA THR A 278 -5.13 2.94 7.38
C THR A 278 -4.60 4.08 8.25
N TYR A 279 -4.42 5.26 7.64
CA TYR A 279 -3.89 6.45 8.32
C TYR A 279 -4.70 6.85 9.56
N LEU A 280 -6.02 6.65 9.54
CA LEU A 280 -6.91 6.96 10.66
C LEU A 280 -7.32 5.74 11.47
N CYS A 281 -6.63 4.62 11.31
CA CYS A 281 -6.97 3.37 11.99
C CYS A 281 -8.44 2.96 11.75
N THR A 282 -8.96 3.19 10.54
CA THR A 282 -10.39 2.96 10.21
C THR A 282 -10.71 1.52 9.84
N ARG A 283 -9.73 0.62 9.93
CA ARG A 283 -9.88 -0.81 9.67
C ARG A 283 -9.18 -1.61 10.77
N ALA A 284 -9.81 -2.68 11.26
CA ALA A 284 -9.27 -3.43 12.39
C ALA A 284 -8.54 -4.72 11.97
N THR A 285 -8.91 -5.32 10.85
CA THR A 285 -8.31 -6.57 10.37
C THR A 285 -7.90 -6.48 8.91
N LEU A 286 -7.03 -7.39 8.46
CA LEU A 286 -6.58 -7.37 7.06
C LEU A 286 -7.67 -7.81 6.06
N ASP A 287 -8.65 -8.63 6.46
CA ASP A 287 -9.77 -9.06 5.60
C ASP A 287 -10.74 -7.92 5.24
N ASN A 288 -10.79 -6.88 6.07
CA ASN A 288 -11.50 -5.63 5.81
C ASN A 288 -10.54 -4.46 5.53
N GLY A 289 -9.24 -4.72 5.60
CA GLY A 289 -8.17 -3.74 5.64
C GLY A 289 -7.54 -3.39 4.28
N PRO A 290 -6.34 -2.79 4.29
CA PRO A 290 -5.58 -2.53 3.07
C PRO A 290 -5.31 -3.85 2.31
N GLY A 291 -5.14 -3.75 0.99
CA GLY A 291 -5.05 -4.93 0.12
C GLY A 291 -6.42 -5.57 -0.14
N SER A 292 -7.08 -6.14 0.86
CA SER A 292 -8.41 -6.76 0.69
C SER A 292 -9.45 -5.75 0.19
N ASN A 293 -9.64 -4.67 0.94
CA ASN A 293 -10.55 -3.60 0.55
C ASN A 293 -10.10 -2.91 -0.75
N ALA A 294 -8.79 -2.95 -1.06
CA ALA A 294 -8.21 -2.38 -2.27
C ALA A 294 -8.70 -3.06 -3.55
N ILE A 295 -8.88 -4.38 -3.54
CA ILE A 295 -9.51 -5.10 -4.67
C ILE A 295 -10.87 -4.48 -4.98
N TRP A 296 -11.67 -4.20 -3.96
CA TRP A 296 -13.00 -3.65 -4.19
C TRP A 296 -12.99 -2.15 -4.50
N ASN A 297 -12.21 -1.32 -3.80
CA ASN A 297 -12.31 0.13 -3.95
C ASN A 297 -11.37 0.73 -5.02
N ILE A 298 -10.36 -0.02 -5.51
CA ILE A 298 -9.47 0.41 -6.59
C ILE A 298 -9.96 -0.11 -7.93
N THR A 299 -10.29 -1.40 -7.99
CA THR A 299 -10.71 -2.03 -9.26
C THR A 299 -12.22 -2.09 -9.38
N ASN A 300 -13.00 -1.95 -8.30
CA ASN A 300 -14.45 -2.12 -8.30
C ASN A 300 -14.90 -3.54 -8.65
N VAL A 301 -14.01 -4.52 -8.42
CA VAL A 301 -14.31 -5.93 -8.58
C VAL A 301 -15.12 -6.42 -7.39
N THR A 302 -16.29 -7.00 -7.65
CA THR A 302 -17.13 -7.59 -6.61
C THR A 302 -16.56 -8.92 -6.12
N ARG A 303 -16.81 -9.24 -4.85
CA ARG A 303 -16.30 -10.44 -4.17
C ARG A 303 -17.36 -10.99 -3.21
N PRO A 304 -17.21 -12.22 -2.68
CA PRO A 304 -18.29 -12.90 -1.95
C PRO A 304 -18.92 -12.10 -0.80
N ASP A 305 -18.12 -11.34 -0.05
CA ASP A 305 -18.55 -10.49 1.06
C ASP A 305 -18.87 -9.04 0.65
N ARG A 306 -18.65 -8.66 -0.63
CA ARG A 306 -18.93 -7.33 -1.19
C ARG A 306 -19.49 -7.42 -2.60
N GLN A 307 -20.79 -7.62 -2.65
CA GLN A 307 -21.58 -7.85 -3.85
C GLN A 307 -22.21 -6.56 -4.39
N TYR A 308 -21.48 -5.45 -4.35
CA TYR A 308 -21.98 -4.14 -4.75
C TYR A 308 -20.88 -3.26 -5.31
N HIS A 309 -21.24 -2.27 -6.12
CA HIS A 309 -20.27 -1.35 -6.69
C HIS A 309 -19.72 -0.35 -5.66
N TYR A 310 -18.45 0.01 -5.80
CA TYR A 310 -17.82 1.11 -5.08
C TYR A 310 -18.09 2.45 -5.77
N ILE A 311 -19.33 2.93 -5.62
CA ILE A 311 -19.80 4.21 -6.16
C ILE A 311 -20.63 4.97 -5.13
N THR A 312 -20.85 6.25 -5.38
CA THR A 312 -21.79 7.08 -4.61
C THR A 312 -23.20 6.97 -5.18
N GLU A 313 -24.20 7.26 -4.35
CA GLU A 313 -25.60 7.34 -4.81
C GLU A 313 -25.78 8.47 -5.83
N GLU A 314 -25.07 9.58 -5.68
CA GLU A 314 -25.11 10.69 -6.64
C GLU A 314 -24.58 10.26 -8.02
N TYR A 315 -23.46 9.54 -8.06
CA TYR A 315 -22.94 8.97 -9.30
C TYR A 315 -23.97 8.05 -9.97
N ALA A 316 -24.62 7.18 -9.20
CA ALA A 316 -25.63 6.28 -9.72
C ALA A 316 -26.82 7.02 -10.34
N LYS A 317 -27.29 8.10 -9.70
CA LYS A 317 -28.38 8.96 -10.21
C LYS A 317 -28.00 9.70 -11.49
N VAL A 318 -26.77 10.20 -11.60
CA VAL A 318 -26.31 10.88 -12.82
C VAL A 318 -26.22 9.87 -13.96
N MET A 319 -25.61 8.70 -13.73
CA MET A 319 -25.49 7.67 -14.77
C MET A 319 -26.82 7.04 -15.17
N SER A 320 -27.79 6.92 -14.25
CA SER A 320 -29.11 6.37 -14.59
C SER A 320 -29.90 7.28 -15.53
N LYS A 321 -29.71 8.60 -15.45
CA LYS A 321 -30.38 9.60 -16.30
C LYS A 321 -29.71 9.81 -17.66
N ASP A 322 -28.48 9.31 -17.82
CA ASP A 322 -27.72 9.52 -19.05
C ASP A 322 -28.31 8.70 -20.20
N SER A 323 -28.72 9.38 -21.27
CA SER A 323 -29.38 8.75 -22.41
C SER A 323 -28.48 7.80 -23.19
N GLU A 324 -27.16 8.03 -23.21
CA GLU A 324 -26.21 7.14 -23.87
C GLU A 324 -26.03 5.86 -23.04
N VAL A 325 -25.98 5.97 -21.71
CA VAL A 325 -25.95 4.83 -20.80
C VAL A 325 -27.22 3.98 -20.95
N GLN A 326 -28.41 4.60 -20.89
CA GLN A 326 -29.68 3.90 -21.06
C GLN A 326 -29.75 3.18 -22.42
N SER A 327 -29.37 3.87 -23.50
CA SER A 327 -29.41 3.33 -24.86
C SER A 327 -28.43 2.17 -25.04
N ALA A 328 -27.20 2.30 -24.54
CA ALA A 328 -26.18 1.28 -24.67
C ALA A 328 -26.50 0.01 -23.84
N LEU A 329 -27.16 0.17 -22.69
CA LEU A 329 -27.59 -0.95 -21.86
C LEU A 329 -28.95 -1.52 -22.26
N GLY A 330 -29.73 -0.79 -23.07
CA GLY A 330 -31.12 -1.15 -23.40
C GLY A 330 -32.02 -1.19 -22.16
N LYS A 331 -31.82 -0.27 -21.21
CA LYS A 331 -32.46 -0.24 -19.89
C LYS A 331 -33.09 1.13 -19.61
N SER A 332 -34.19 1.15 -18.85
CA SER A 332 -34.77 2.40 -18.33
C SER A 332 -33.89 3.04 -17.24
N GLU A 333 -34.16 4.30 -16.90
CA GLU A 333 -33.50 4.97 -15.77
C GLU A 333 -33.58 4.14 -14.48
N GLU A 334 -34.76 3.62 -14.15
CA GLU A 334 -34.98 2.83 -12.94
C GLU A 334 -34.19 1.52 -12.94
N GLU A 335 -34.09 0.86 -14.10
CA GLU A 335 -33.32 -0.37 -14.24
C GLU A 335 -31.82 -0.13 -14.12
N VAL A 336 -31.30 0.97 -14.68
CA VAL A 336 -29.88 1.36 -14.53
C VAL A 336 -29.59 1.72 -13.08
N LEU A 337 -30.45 2.51 -12.43
CA LEU A 337 -30.28 2.88 -11.02
C LEU A 337 -30.30 1.65 -10.11
N SER A 338 -31.24 0.73 -10.34
CA SER A 338 -31.36 -0.52 -9.58
C SER A 338 -30.11 -1.39 -9.72
N TYR A 339 -29.56 -1.51 -10.94
CA TYR A 339 -28.30 -2.21 -11.17
C TYR A 339 -27.13 -1.55 -10.41
N LEU A 340 -26.95 -0.24 -10.57
CA LEU A 340 -25.84 0.50 -9.96
C LEU A 340 -25.87 0.45 -8.42
N MET A 341 -27.06 0.47 -7.84
CA MET A 341 -27.26 0.46 -6.39
C MET A 341 -27.45 -0.94 -5.78
N SER A 342 -27.41 -1.99 -6.60
CA SER A 342 -27.59 -3.37 -6.13
C SER A 342 -26.62 -3.74 -5.02
N LYS A 343 -27.12 -4.49 -4.04
CA LYS A 343 -26.35 -5.10 -2.94
C LYS A 343 -26.14 -6.60 -3.09
N GLU A 344 -26.61 -7.17 -4.20
CA GLU A 344 -26.68 -8.61 -4.45
C GLU A 344 -26.11 -8.94 -5.85
N LEU A 345 -25.09 -8.20 -6.30
CA LEU A 345 -24.39 -8.50 -7.54
C LEU A 345 -23.66 -9.84 -7.42
N THR A 346 -23.68 -10.63 -8.49
CA THR A 346 -22.83 -11.83 -8.58
C THR A 346 -21.37 -11.45 -8.36
N PRO A 347 -20.64 -12.14 -7.45
CA PRO A 347 -19.21 -11.94 -7.29
C PRO A 347 -18.45 -12.18 -8.60
N GLU A 348 -17.69 -11.19 -9.05
CA GLU A 348 -16.77 -11.28 -10.18
C GLU A 348 -15.51 -12.05 -9.79
N MET A 349 -15.05 -11.87 -8.55
CA MET A 349 -13.98 -12.66 -7.95
C MET A 349 -14.56 -13.87 -7.22
N THR A 350 -14.07 -15.07 -7.54
CA THR A 350 -14.47 -16.30 -6.84
C THR A 350 -13.99 -16.31 -5.40
N LYS A 351 -14.64 -17.09 -4.53
CA LYS A 351 -14.17 -17.27 -3.15
C LYS A 351 -12.76 -17.87 -3.12
N GLU A 352 -12.48 -18.82 -4.00
CA GLU A 352 -11.17 -19.48 -4.08
C GLU A 352 -10.07 -18.50 -4.50
N ASP A 353 -10.35 -17.59 -5.43
CA ASP A 353 -9.40 -16.53 -5.80
C ASP A 353 -9.21 -15.54 -4.67
N TYR A 354 -10.28 -15.15 -3.98
CA TYR A 354 -10.19 -14.21 -2.85
C TYR A 354 -9.37 -14.82 -1.70
N ASP A 355 -9.62 -16.08 -1.35
CA ASP A 355 -8.85 -16.79 -0.32
C ASP A 355 -7.37 -16.90 -0.72
N ALA A 356 -7.08 -17.22 -2.00
CA ALA A 356 -5.71 -17.25 -2.53
C ALA A 356 -5.01 -15.89 -2.44
N PHE A 357 -5.72 -14.82 -2.80
CA PHE A 357 -5.24 -13.45 -2.67
C PHE A 357 -4.93 -13.09 -1.22
N MET A 358 -5.77 -13.50 -0.27
CA MET A 358 -5.52 -13.26 1.16
C MET A 358 -4.34 -14.09 1.70
N VAL A 359 -4.12 -15.31 1.20
CA VAL A 359 -2.91 -16.08 1.52
C VAL A 359 -1.66 -15.37 1.02
N TRP A 360 -1.67 -14.90 -0.23
CA TRP A 360 -0.57 -14.12 -0.77
C TRP A 360 -0.32 -12.85 0.05
N HIS A 361 -1.35 -12.07 0.32
CA HIS A 361 -1.21 -10.77 0.98
C HIS A 361 -0.62 -10.90 2.39
N ARG A 362 -1.06 -11.90 3.15
CA ARG A 362 -0.50 -12.19 4.48
C ARG A 362 0.87 -12.86 4.43
N GLY A 363 1.15 -13.59 3.35
CA GLY A 363 2.32 -14.46 3.20
C GLY A 363 3.56 -13.78 2.63
N LEU A 364 3.51 -12.46 2.35
CA LEU A 364 4.65 -11.70 1.84
C LEU A 364 5.72 -11.49 2.92
N ALA A 365 6.92 -11.99 2.66
CA ALA A 365 8.02 -11.95 3.60
C ALA A 365 8.56 -10.55 3.87
N VAL A 366 9.14 -10.39 5.05
CA VAL A 366 9.93 -9.22 5.42
C VAL A 366 11.41 -9.53 5.15
N PRO A 367 12.14 -8.68 4.40
CA PRO A 367 13.58 -8.85 4.25
C PRO A 367 14.30 -8.74 5.59
N ALA A 368 15.35 -9.55 5.78
CA ALA A 368 16.18 -9.51 6.97
C ALA A 368 16.76 -8.11 7.22
N ALA A 369 16.97 -7.76 8.49
CA ALA A 369 17.65 -6.52 8.85
C ALA A 369 19.04 -6.48 8.21
N ARG A 370 19.44 -5.32 7.69
CA ARG A 370 20.69 -5.17 6.96
C ARG A 370 21.81 -4.77 7.91
N ASN A 371 22.88 -5.56 7.91
CA ASN A 371 24.14 -5.27 8.58
C ASN A 371 23.98 -4.80 10.04
N PRO A 372 23.17 -5.48 10.89
CA PRO A 372 23.02 -5.06 12.28
C PRO A 372 24.36 -5.05 13.02
N ASP A 373 25.35 -5.86 12.64
CA ASP A 373 26.67 -5.88 13.29
C ASP A 373 27.60 -4.72 12.85
N ASP A 374 27.20 -3.93 11.85
CA ASP A 374 27.96 -2.76 11.39
C ASP A 374 27.97 -1.66 12.46
N LYS A 375 29.17 -1.14 12.77
CA LYS A 375 29.35 -0.13 13.82
C LYS A 375 28.58 1.18 13.56
N THR A 376 28.42 1.55 12.30
CA THR A 376 27.63 2.72 11.87
C THR A 376 26.15 2.47 12.12
N VAL A 377 25.65 1.28 11.80
CA VAL A 377 24.26 0.88 12.06
C VAL A 377 23.98 0.85 13.57
N GLN A 378 24.87 0.27 14.37
CA GLN A 378 24.74 0.24 15.83
C GLN A 378 24.77 1.64 16.45
N ARG A 379 25.64 2.54 15.97
CA ARG A 379 25.63 3.94 16.40
C ARG A 379 24.31 4.62 16.04
N GLY A 380 23.79 4.39 14.83
CA GLY A 380 22.49 4.92 14.40
C GLY A 380 21.35 4.44 15.29
N LYS A 381 21.32 3.15 15.63
CA LYS A 381 20.35 2.56 16.56
C LYS A 381 20.41 3.19 17.95
N ALA A 382 21.62 3.39 18.49
CA ALA A 382 21.80 4.07 19.78
C ALA A 382 21.23 5.50 19.75
N LEU A 383 21.57 6.28 18.71
CA LEU A 383 21.04 7.63 18.54
C LEU A 383 19.51 7.64 18.38
N PHE A 384 18.95 6.70 17.62
CA PHE A 384 17.50 6.58 17.44
C PHE A 384 16.77 6.35 18.78
N ASN A 385 17.36 5.54 19.66
CA ASN A 385 16.84 5.34 21.01
C ASN A 385 17.02 6.58 21.89
N ASP A 386 18.21 7.18 21.89
CA ASP A 386 18.56 8.32 22.75
C ASP A 386 17.74 9.58 22.42
N ILE A 387 17.37 9.77 21.15
CA ILE A 387 16.49 10.86 20.71
C ILE A 387 15.03 10.62 21.15
N GLY A 388 14.68 9.38 21.49
CA GLY A 388 13.32 8.98 21.87
C GLY A 388 12.44 8.55 20.70
N CYS A 389 13.00 8.25 19.52
CA CYS A 389 12.22 7.83 18.36
C CYS A 389 11.44 6.52 18.61
N THR A 390 11.97 5.64 19.47
CA THR A 390 11.31 4.39 19.88
C THR A 390 10.08 4.59 20.73
N ALA A 391 9.80 5.82 21.17
CA ALA A 391 8.57 6.14 21.88
C ALA A 391 7.34 5.82 21.03
N CYS A 392 7.36 6.15 19.73
CA CYS A 392 6.29 5.78 18.79
C CYS A 392 6.73 4.69 17.79
N HIS A 393 8.01 4.68 17.40
CA HIS A 393 8.56 3.62 16.55
C HIS A 393 8.97 2.41 17.38
N ARG A 394 7.99 1.83 18.08
CA ARG A 394 8.18 0.67 18.96
C ARG A 394 8.91 -0.46 18.21
N PRO A 395 10.12 -0.86 18.62
CA PRO A 395 10.95 -1.74 17.80
C PRO A 395 10.33 -3.09 17.51
N SER A 396 9.79 -3.79 18.51
CA SER A 396 9.46 -5.22 18.35
C SER A 396 8.18 -5.68 19.02
N TRP A 397 7.32 -6.42 18.32
CA TRP A 397 6.12 -7.09 18.85
C TRP A 397 6.33 -8.59 18.94
N THR A 398 5.51 -9.26 19.75
CA THR A 398 5.32 -10.71 19.68
C THR A 398 3.97 -10.97 19.04
N THR A 399 3.92 -11.79 17.99
CA THR A 399 2.65 -12.19 17.38
C THR A 399 1.86 -13.06 18.34
N ARG A 400 0.53 -13.04 18.20
CA ARG A 400 -0.40 -13.78 19.06
C ARG A 400 -0.07 -15.27 19.11
N SER A 401 -0.41 -15.90 20.22
CA SER A 401 -0.11 -17.31 20.48
C SER A 401 -0.87 -18.31 19.61
N ASN A 402 -1.99 -17.88 19.02
CA ASN A 402 -2.82 -18.67 18.11
C ASN A 402 -3.23 -17.82 16.90
N TYR A 403 -2.30 -17.61 15.97
CA TYR A 403 -2.60 -16.93 14.70
C TYR A 403 -3.29 -17.90 13.74
N LEU A 404 -4.61 -17.79 13.63
CA LEU A 404 -5.48 -18.72 12.91
C LEU A 404 -5.25 -18.74 11.39
N PRO A 405 -5.00 -17.60 10.70
CA PRO A 405 -4.69 -17.63 9.28
C PRO A 405 -3.43 -18.45 8.99
N PHE A 406 -2.38 -18.26 9.78
CA PHE A 406 -1.10 -18.96 9.64
C PHE A 406 -0.51 -19.38 11.00
N PRO A 407 -0.82 -20.58 11.51
CA PRO A 407 -0.33 -21.02 12.82
C PRO A 407 1.20 -20.96 12.99
N ALA A 408 1.95 -21.16 11.90
CA ALA A 408 3.41 -21.07 11.88
C ALA A 408 3.96 -19.67 12.22
N LEU A 409 3.14 -18.61 12.08
CA LEU A 409 3.50 -17.24 12.46
C LEU A 409 3.12 -16.90 13.91
N SER A 410 2.63 -17.85 14.71
CA SER A 410 2.31 -17.62 16.12
C SER A 410 3.59 -17.51 16.98
N ASN A 411 3.54 -16.70 18.04
CA ASN A 411 4.65 -16.51 18.99
C ASN A 411 5.99 -16.09 18.34
N GLN A 412 5.95 -15.38 17.22
CA GLN A 412 7.11 -14.83 16.54
C GLN A 412 7.41 -13.45 17.12
N LYS A 413 8.67 -13.19 17.49
CA LYS A 413 9.14 -11.81 17.72
C LYS A 413 9.47 -11.17 16.37
N ILE A 414 8.81 -10.06 16.09
CA ILE A 414 8.89 -9.29 14.83
C ILE A 414 9.34 -7.86 15.12
N TYR A 415 9.93 -7.18 14.15
CA TYR A 415 10.51 -5.84 14.30
C TYR A 415 9.93 -4.81 13.31
N PRO A 416 8.66 -4.38 13.48
CA PRO A 416 8.00 -3.49 12.52
C PRO A 416 8.24 -1.98 12.78
N TYR A 417 8.84 -1.59 13.91
CA TYR A 417 9.12 -0.18 14.26
C TYR A 417 7.88 0.73 14.23
N THR A 418 6.79 0.26 14.84
CA THR A 418 5.52 0.99 15.00
C THR A 418 4.80 0.51 16.26
N ASP A 419 4.14 1.41 16.97
CA ASP A 419 3.20 1.12 18.06
C ASP A 419 1.76 0.82 17.57
N LEU A 420 1.49 0.97 16.27
CA LEU A 420 0.16 0.85 15.65
C LEU A 420 -0.89 1.82 16.22
N LEU A 421 -0.47 2.94 16.79
CA LEU A 421 -1.34 4.00 17.28
C LEU A 421 -1.27 5.23 16.36
N ARG A 422 -2.28 6.09 16.48
CA ARG A 422 -2.32 7.37 15.77
C ARG A 422 -1.77 8.47 16.66
N HIS A 423 -0.86 9.27 16.14
CA HIS A 423 -0.25 10.38 16.88
C HIS A 423 -0.56 11.70 16.18
N ASP A 424 -0.87 12.70 17.00
CA ASP A 424 -0.77 14.08 16.58
C ASP A 424 0.64 14.58 16.91
N LEU A 425 1.36 15.04 15.89
CA LEU A 425 2.72 15.56 16.02
C LEU A 425 2.75 17.09 16.02
N ASP A 426 1.58 17.75 16.10
CA ASP A 426 1.42 19.20 16.02
C ASP A 426 2.11 19.80 14.76
N LEU A 427 2.09 19.02 13.66
CA LEU A 427 2.61 19.50 12.37
C LEU A 427 1.71 20.63 11.89
N LYS A 428 2.28 21.84 11.76
CA LYS A 428 1.58 22.99 11.22
C LYS A 428 1.42 22.83 9.72
N GLU A 429 0.22 23.11 9.21
CA GLU A 429 -0.09 23.17 7.78
C GLU A 429 0.58 24.35 7.07
#